data_AF-A0A1I4YR53-F1
#
_entry.id   AF-A0A1I4YR53-F1
#
_cell.length_a   1.000
_cell.length_b   1.000
_cell.length_c   1.000
_cell.angle_alpha   90.00
_cell.angle_beta   90.00
_cell.angle_gamma   90.00
#
_symmetry.space_group_name_H-M   'P 1'
#
loop_
_entity.id
_entity.type
_entity.pdbx_description
1 polymer ?
#
loop_
_entity_poly.entity_id
_entity_poly.type
_entity_poly.pdbx_seq_one_letter_code
_entity_poly.pdbx_strand_id
1 'polypeptide(L)' 'MIPQPHLIARVRPEFARGERDMCCHFFPLPAEGVVPEVLRAYCGFDIHPGEAESLEEPAGMPCLGCLMAAVLPS' A
#
# COMPACT_ATOMS: atom_id res chain seq x y z
N MET A 1 -12.27 -17.01 9.24
CA MET A 1 -12.04 -15.70 8.61
C MET A 1 -10.82 -15.86 7.74
N ILE A 2 -10.97 -15.74 6.42
CA ILE A 2 -9.83 -15.82 5.51
C ILE A 2 -9.20 -14.43 5.51
N PRO A 3 -7.92 -14.24 5.88
CA PRO A 3 -7.28 -12.94 5.78
C PRO A 3 -7.36 -12.49 4.32
N GLN A 4 -7.86 -11.28 4.09
CA GLN A 4 -7.84 -10.70 2.75
C GLN A 4 -6.38 -10.46 2.37
N PRO A 5 -5.92 -10.89 1.19
CA PRO A 5 -4.57 -10.57 0.75
C PRO A 5 -4.49 -9.06 0.47
N HIS A 6 -3.43 -8.44 0.96
CA HIS A 6 -3.12 -7.04 0.73
C HIS A 6 -1.73 -6.93 0.11
N LEU A 7 -1.56 -5.99 -0.82
CA LEU A 7 -0.25 -5.58 -1.26
C LEU A 7 0.30 -4.57 -0.26
N ILE A 8 1.54 -4.74 0.18
CA ILE A 8 2.28 -3.74 0.94
C ILE A 8 3.22 -3.05 -0.05
N ALA A 9 3.15 -1.73 -0.15
CA ALA A 9 4.03 -0.97 -1.04
C ALA A 9 4.37 0.40 -0.45
N ARG A 10 5.48 0.96 -0.92
CA ARG A 10 5.87 2.36 -0.64
C ARG A 10 6.34 3.03 -1.92
N VAL A 11 6.35 4.36 -1.92
CA VAL A 11 6.93 5.14 -3.01
C VAL A 11 8.43 4.87 -3.06
N ARG A 12 8.98 4.71 -4.26
CA ARG A 12 10.43 4.54 -4.41
C ARG A 12 11.15 5.82 -3.99
N PRO A 13 12.37 5.73 -3.41
CA PRO A 13 13.07 6.90 -2.91
C PRO A 13 13.24 8.05 -3.92
N GLU A 14 13.39 7.75 -5.22
CA GLU A 14 13.51 8.76 -6.28
C GLU A 14 12.24 9.61 -6.48
N PHE A 15 11.07 9.08 -6.12
CA PHE A 15 9.77 9.74 -6.26
C PHE A 15 9.27 10.36 -4.95
N ALA A 16 9.84 10.00 -3.81
CA ALA A 16 9.43 10.54 -2.51
C ALA A 16 9.68 12.06 -2.41
N ARG A 17 8.71 12.79 -1.86
CA ARG A 17 8.74 14.25 -1.63
C ARG A 17 8.51 14.64 -0.17
N GLY A 18 8.19 13.69 0.71
CA GLY A 18 8.05 13.91 2.14
C GLY A 18 7.89 12.61 2.94
N GLU A 19 7.73 12.75 4.26
CA GLU A 19 7.64 11.61 5.19
C GLU A 19 6.49 10.65 4.85
N ARG A 20 5.37 11.17 4.34
CA ARG A 20 4.21 10.36 3.95
C ARG A 20 4.52 9.38 2.81
N ASP A 21 5.43 9.74 1.91
CA ASP A 21 5.82 8.92 0.77
C ASP A 21 6.82 7.82 1.19
N MET A 22 7.56 8.07 2.26
CA MET A 22 8.50 7.13 2.87
C MET A 22 7.78 6.06 3.72
N CYS A 23 6.52 6.29 4.09
CA CYS A 23 5.70 5.29 4.76
C CYS A 23 5.33 4.15 3.82
N CYS A 24 5.23 2.93 4.35
CA CYS A 24 4.56 1.84 3.64
C CYS A 24 3.04 1.90 3.86
N HIS A 25 2.31 1.56 2.79
CA HIS A 25 0.85 1.56 2.74
C HIS A 25 0.34 0.18 2.33
N PHE A 26 -0.91 -0.10 2.70
CA PHE A 26 -1.57 -1.37 2.43
C PHE A 26 -2.69 -1.13 1.43
N PHE A 27 -2.73 -1.97 0.41
CA PHE A 27 -3.64 -1.87 -0.72
C PHE A 27 -4.46 -3.16 -0.81
N PRO A 28 -5.78 -3.08 -1.01
CA PRO A 28 -6.55 -4.28 -1.35
C PRO A 28 -5.98 -4.89 -2.63
N LEU A 29 -5.75 -6.21 -2.64
CA LEU A 29 -5.39 -6.86 -3.91
C LEU A 29 -6.56 -6.71 -4.89
N PRO A 30 -6.34 -6.18 -6.11
CA PRO A 30 -7.36 -6.26 -7.15
C PRO A 30 -7.63 -7.73 -7.50
N ALA A 31 -8.83 -8.02 -8.03
CA ALA A 31 -9.15 -9.34 -8.55
C ALA A 31 -8.09 -9.79 -9.58
N GLU A 32 -7.81 -11.10 -9.64
CA GLU A 32 -6.68 -11.64 -10.41
C GLU A 32 -6.65 -11.13 -11.86
N GLY A 33 -5.46 -10.69 -12.27
CA GLY A 33 -5.15 -10.33 -13.66
C GLY A 33 -5.28 -8.86 -14.04
N VAL A 34 -5.73 -7.98 -13.15
CA VAL A 34 -5.87 -6.55 -13.44
C VAL A 34 -4.82 -5.72 -12.70
N VAL A 35 -3.93 -5.07 -13.45
CA VAL A 35 -3.06 -4.00 -12.94
C VAL A 35 -3.80 -2.67 -13.09
N PRO A 36 -4.17 -1.98 -12.00
CA PRO A 36 -4.89 -0.72 -12.09
C PRO A 36 -3.96 0.44 -12.51
N GLU A 37 -4.53 1.46 -13.15
CA GLU A 37 -3.82 2.71 -13.47
C GLU A 37 -3.42 3.50 -12.22
N VAL A 38 -4.12 3.27 -11.11
CA VAL A 38 -3.86 3.84 -9.79
C VAL A 38 -4.10 2.79 -8.72
N LEU A 39 -3.12 2.59 -7.86
CA LEU A 39 -3.24 1.79 -6.65
C LEU A 39 -3.62 2.73 -5.49
N ARG A 40 -4.81 2.51 -4.93
CA ARG A 40 -5.35 3.30 -3.81
C ARG A 40 -5.23 2.51 -2.51
N ALA A 41 -4.47 3.04 -1.56
CA ALA A 41 -4.32 2.47 -0.23
C ALA A 41 -5.58 2.67 0.62
N TYR A 42 -5.72 1.90 1.69
CA TYR A 42 -6.80 2.08 2.66
C TYR A 42 -6.87 3.48 3.27
N CYS A 43 -5.72 4.14 3.47
CA CYS A 43 -5.66 5.52 3.99
C CYS A 43 -5.99 6.59 2.94
N GLY A 44 -6.33 6.19 1.72
CA GLY A 44 -6.61 7.09 0.61
C GLY A 44 -5.39 7.53 -0.20
N PHE A 45 -4.19 7.01 0.11
CA PHE A 45 -2.95 7.36 -0.62
C PHE A 45 -2.92 6.69 -1.99
N ASP A 46 -2.48 7.43 -3.02
CA ASP A 46 -2.37 6.96 -4.39
C ASP A 46 -0.92 6.70 -4.79
N ILE A 47 -0.70 5.64 -5.56
CA ILE A 47 0.55 5.41 -6.28
C ILE A 47 0.24 5.03 -7.73
N HIS A 48 1.07 5.49 -8.66
CA HIS A 48 0.99 5.07 -10.06
C HIS A 48 1.95 3.90 -10.34
N PRO A 49 1.66 3.07 -11.37
CA PRO A 49 2.57 2.03 -11.83
C PRO A 49 3.98 2.58 -12.10
N GLY A 50 5.00 1.95 -11.52
CA GLY A 50 6.40 2.35 -11.66
C GLY A 50 6.91 3.31 -10.59
N GLU A 51 6.03 3.96 -9.82
CA GLU A 51 6.43 4.90 -8.75
C GLU A 51 6.71 4.21 -7.41
N ALA A 52 6.32 2.95 -7.28
CA ALA A 52 6.37 2.21 -6.03
C ALA A 52 7.20 0.93 -6.13
N GLU A 53 7.59 0.42 -4.96
CA GLU A 53 8.12 -0.92 -4.78
C GLU A 53 7.20 -1.73 -3.85
N SER A 54 7.00 -3.01 -4.17
CA SER A 54 6.29 -3.95 -3.31
C SER A 54 7.20 -4.42 -2.18
N LEU A 55 6.64 -4.59 -0.99
CA LEU A 55 7.32 -5.09 0.19
C LEU A 55 6.71 -6.44 0.59
N GLU A 56 7.54 -7.38 1.02
CA GLU A 56 7.08 -8.68 1.54
C GLU A 56 6.47 -8.55 2.94
N GLU A 57 6.95 -7.58 3.72
CA GLU A 57 6.51 -7.29 5.08
C GLU A 57 6.50 -5.77 5.34
N PRO A 58 5.78 -5.29 6.39
CA PRO A 58 5.77 -3.87 6.73
C PRO A 58 7.18 -3.40 7.11
N ALA A 59 7.73 -2.44 6.35
CA ALA A 59 9.06 -1.88 6.57
C ALA A 59 9.05 -0.35 6.63
N GLY A 60 9.99 0.24 7.38
CA GLY A 60 10.02 1.68 7.65
C GLY A 60 8.92 2.08 8.64
N MET A 61 8.15 3.12 8.33
CA MET A 61 6.97 3.52 9.10
C MET A 61 5.69 3.06 8.39
N PRO A 62 4.96 2.06 8.91
CA PRO A 62 3.65 1.72 8.39
C PRO A 62 2.68 2.86 8.61
N CYS A 63 1.87 3.17 7.60
CA CYS A 63 0.76 4.09 7.78
C CYS A 63 -0.23 3.51 8.81
N LEU A 64 -0.42 4.18 9.95
CA LEU A 64 -1.32 3.72 11.01
C LEU A 64 -2.76 3.49 10.51
N GLY A 65 -3.26 4.37 9.62
CA GLY A 65 -4.58 4.20 9.02
C GLY A 65 -4.69 2.92 8.19
N CYS A 66 -3.66 2.58 7.42
CA CYS A 66 -3.58 1.33 6.68
C CYS A 66 -3.49 0.12 7.62
N LEU A 67 -2.67 0.21 8.68
CA LEU A 67 -2.50 -0.87 9.64
C LEU A 67 -3.81 -1.21 10.36
N MET A 68 -4.56 -0.19 10.80
CA MET A 68 -5.87 -0.41 11.42
C MET A 68 -6.86 -1.05 10.43
N ALA A 69 -6.91 -0.57 9.18
CA ALA A 69 -7.83 -1.10 8.19
C ALA A 69 -7.51 -2.54 7.76
N ALA A 70 -6.23 -2.92 7.70
CA ALA A 70 -5.80 -4.27 7.32
C ALA A 70 -6.05 -5.31 8.42
N VAL A 71 -6.09 -4.90 9.69
CA VAL A 71 -6.31 -5.79 10.84
C VAL A 71 -7.79 -5.88 11.22
N LEU A 72 -8.58 -4.85 10.93
CA LEU A 72 -10.01 -4.84 11.24
C LEU A 72 -10.80 -5.65 10.19
N PRO A 73 -11.69 -6.55 10.64
CA PRO A 73 -12.56 -7.27 9.72
C PRO A 73 -13.54 -6.29 9.05
N SER A 74 -13.66 -6.40 7.72
CA SER A 74 -14.68 -5.72 6.91
C SER A 74 -15.93 -6.57 6.75
#